data_AF-A0A1G2YB60-F1
#
_entry.id   AF-A0A1G2YB60-F1
#
_cell.length_a   1.000
_cell.length_b   1.000
_cell.length_c   1.000
_cell.angle_alpha   90.00
_cell.angle_beta   90.00
_cell.angle_gamma   90.00
#
_symmetry.space_group_name_H-M   'P 1'
#
loop_
_entity.id
_entity.type
_entity.pdbx_description
1 polymer ?
#
loop_
_entity_poly.entity_id
_entity_poly.type
_entity_poly.pdbx_seq_one_letter_code
_entity_poly.pdbx_strand_id
1 'polypeptide(L)'
;MTAGPTLHYSHANVNGCYFIAICIYYFTSVFWTKLLSGELIFPIFPGPFYLENLILSPLSIYEYPAQIFVMRLLLGILIAVPILASQLMSFKYSLLFVFILGIIAGLPGLALAVLVGAFGAAVRPLRFRSRIISFVLCTSPSILYFSFFGGAKNADSLRWALSYAPWGDGLLNALAIAGIVLLIGHFTRYRPSLICIISFGVLVTTIFVFQDGINLSELDYQLYIAENNPATVKEFQDASLSGALDDVLNSPQRKNYFQSPFYPVETISLRAVLKKEMQNRLLLDRWPEWISETSAPAYQGRKRQLLRQYEKFINPEKQWWKPEIIHTTLLKSRARIRRMPIALYYKAMLSELSPELNVLVEKETLHFYNDYPHRENLPIWHRLYSEFPTSPESIEARWRRAIHLAGMGEFTHTQEMIDESLAMIVKETEKIKNESEKAMDSIFHKPAKTVITEYELRKLKRKFLYLQNLISGENLGKDEKSKKLASDFIILNRHDVLYKSQLIYLLQQAGENSPLKDNIILEQTLLIPDAIERAEQLGKVTKDFPGTDGGIQARFEQASLKLTIWKNHQLSDREKDKYLTEAQTGLKKFLKDYPECFLAEQVQEILSILPNKEK
;
A
#
# COMPACT_ATOMS: atom_id res chain seq x y z
N MET A 1 43.41 -5.35 32.54
CA MET A 1 42.20 -4.52 32.70
C MET A 1 41.88 -4.35 34.16
N THR A 2 41.46 -3.16 34.60
CA THR A 2 41.28 -2.85 36.02
C THR A 2 39.88 -3.22 36.50
N ALA A 3 39.79 -3.91 37.64
CA ALA A 3 38.51 -4.19 38.31
C ALA A 3 37.76 -2.89 38.64
N GLY A 4 36.45 -2.86 38.43
CA GLY A 4 35.57 -1.75 38.74
C GLY A 4 35.14 -1.71 40.23
N PRO A 5 34.63 -0.57 40.72
CA PRO A 5 34.26 -0.40 42.13
C PRO A 5 33.12 -1.32 42.60
N THR A 6 32.30 -1.85 41.70
CA THR A 6 31.20 -2.77 42.07
C THR A 6 31.70 -4.14 42.52
N LEU A 7 32.95 -4.51 42.21
CA LEU A 7 33.52 -5.81 42.57
C LEU A 7 33.91 -5.93 44.05
N HIS A 8 33.69 -4.87 44.84
CA HIS A 8 33.78 -4.93 46.31
C HIS A 8 32.55 -5.58 46.97
N TYR A 9 31.45 -5.77 46.23
CA TYR A 9 30.27 -6.50 46.71
C TYR A 9 30.41 -8.01 46.47
N SER A 10 29.62 -8.81 47.19
CA SER A 10 29.56 -10.27 46.99
C SER A 10 29.34 -10.63 45.51
N HIS A 11 30.13 -11.58 45.01
CA HIS A 11 30.05 -12.07 43.64
C HIS A 11 28.63 -12.52 43.25
N ALA A 12 27.90 -13.15 44.17
CA ALA A 12 26.53 -13.57 43.93
C ALA A 12 25.59 -12.39 43.64
N ASN A 13 25.73 -11.29 44.40
CA ASN A 13 24.92 -10.09 44.20
C ASN A 13 25.27 -9.37 42.89
N VAL A 14 26.58 -9.25 42.59
CA VAL A 14 27.04 -8.64 41.33
C VAL A 14 26.53 -9.44 40.12
N ASN A 15 26.65 -10.77 40.15
CA ASN A 15 26.19 -11.65 39.08
C ASN A 15 24.67 -11.64 38.92
N GLY A 16 23.91 -11.63 40.03
CA GLY A 16 22.45 -11.51 39.99
C GLY A 16 21.98 -10.19 39.36
N CYS A 17 22.54 -9.06 39.79
CA CYS A 17 22.23 -7.75 39.22
C CYS A 17 22.65 -7.66 37.74
N TYR A 18 23.80 -8.24 37.39
CA TYR A 18 24.28 -8.31 36.01
C TYR A 18 23.33 -9.11 35.12
N PHE A 19 22.86 -10.27 35.58
CA PHE A 19 21.89 -11.09 34.85
C PHE A 19 20.58 -10.33 34.61
N ILE A 20 20.05 -9.64 35.62
CA ILE A 20 18.85 -8.79 35.47
C ILE A 20 19.09 -7.68 34.44
N ALA A 21 20.26 -7.03 34.48
CA ALA A 21 20.61 -6.02 33.49
C ALA A 21 20.66 -6.59 32.06
N ILE A 22 21.19 -7.80 31.87
CA ILE A 22 21.18 -8.52 30.59
C ILE A 22 19.75 -8.75 30.12
N CYS A 23 18.86 -9.25 30.99
CA CYS A 23 17.46 -9.49 30.62
C CYS A 23 16.78 -8.19 30.16
N ILE A 24 16.95 -7.09 30.90
CA ILE A 24 16.38 -5.78 30.52
C ILE A 24 16.94 -5.33 29.17
N TYR A 25 18.26 -5.40 28.99
CA TYR A 25 18.91 -4.99 27.74
C TYR A 25 18.48 -5.86 26.55
N TYR A 26 18.27 -7.15 26.77
CA TYR A 26 17.70 -8.08 25.80
C TYR A 26 16.28 -7.66 25.41
N PHE A 27 15.40 -7.35 26.37
CA PHE A 27 14.06 -6.86 26.08
C PHE A 27 14.08 -5.48 25.38
N THR A 28 14.99 -4.59 25.74
CA THR A 28 15.21 -3.33 25.00
C THR A 28 15.57 -3.60 23.55
N SER A 29 16.46 -4.56 23.29
CA SER A 29 16.90 -4.94 21.95
C SER A 29 15.80 -5.64 21.15
N VAL A 30 15.01 -6.53 21.78
CA VAL A 30 13.83 -7.15 21.17
C VAL A 30 12.76 -6.11 20.83
N PHE A 31 12.51 -5.15 21.72
CA PHE A 31 11.56 -4.08 21.46
C PHE A 31 12.03 -3.19 20.31
N TRP A 32 13.32 -2.85 20.27
CA TRP A 32 13.93 -2.17 19.12
C TRP A 32 13.71 -2.94 17.81
N THR A 33 14.01 -4.23 17.78
CA THR A 33 13.80 -5.09 16.60
C THR A 33 12.34 -5.17 16.20
N LYS A 34 11.42 -5.23 17.16
CA LYS A 34 9.98 -5.18 16.91
C LYS A 34 9.55 -3.87 16.24
N LEU A 35 10.11 -2.72 16.65
CA LEU A 35 9.82 -1.42 16.02
C LEU A 35 10.29 -1.36 14.56
N LEU A 36 11.35 -2.06 14.20
CA LEU A 36 11.91 -2.03 12.84
C LEU A 36 11.31 -3.08 11.91
N SER A 37 11.07 -4.28 12.42
CA SER A 37 10.72 -5.44 11.59
C SER A 37 9.28 -5.91 11.75
N GLY A 38 8.61 -5.53 12.85
CA GLY A 38 7.35 -6.15 13.25
C GLY A 38 7.49 -7.53 13.86
N GLU A 39 8.70 -8.10 13.89
CA GLU A 39 8.97 -9.43 14.42
C GLU A 39 9.75 -9.34 15.74
N LEU A 40 9.55 -10.32 16.63
CA LEU A 40 10.18 -10.31 17.96
C LEU A 40 11.60 -10.87 17.96
N ILE A 41 11.87 -11.87 17.12
CA ILE A 41 13.13 -12.63 17.14
C ILE A 41 13.50 -13.02 15.70
N PHE A 42 13.88 -12.04 14.90
CA PHE A 42 14.60 -12.29 13.65
C PHE A 42 15.65 -11.20 13.46
N PRO A 43 16.95 -11.57 13.37
CA PRO A 43 17.99 -10.60 13.12
C PRO A 43 17.86 -10.13 11.67
N ILE A 44 17.14 -9.03 11.46
CA ILE A 44 17.21 -8.29 10.21
C ILE A 44 18.45 -7.42 10.31
N PHE A 45 19.40 -7.65 9.40
CA PHE A 45 20.54 -6.76 9.21
C PHE A 45 20.18 -5.82 8.07
N PRO A 46 19.69 -4.59 8.33
CA PRO A 46 19.35 -3.61 7.29
C PRO A 46 20.59 -3.06 6.54
N GLY A 47 21.68 -3.84 6.48
CA GLY A 47 23.02 -3.41 6.13
C GLY A 47 23.77 -2.84 7.34
N PRO A 48 25.11 -2.89 7.34
CA PRO A 48 25.91 -2.61 8.54
C PRO A 48 25.91 -1.15 9.00
N PHE A 49 25.46 -0.19 8.17
CA PHE A 49 25.69 1.25 8.39
C PHE A 49 24.51 2.18 7.99
N TYR A 50 23.29 1.68 7.76
CA TYR A 50 22.19 2.53 7.30
C TYR A 50 21.23 2.91 8.44
N LEU A 51 21.50 4.02 9.12
CA LEU A 51 20.59 4.56 10.15
C LEU A 51 19.44 5.36 9.56
N GLU A 52 19.60 5.92 8.37
CA GLU A 52 18.56 6.69 7.65
C GLU A 52 17.26 5.91 7.51
N ASN A 53 17.34 4.63 7.11
CA ASN A 53 16.14 3.81 6.95
C ASN A 53 15.38 3.64 8.27
N LEU A 54 16.07 3.62 9.42
CA LEU A 54 15.46 3.40 10.74
C LEU A 54 14.59 4.58 11.22
N ILE A 55 14.79 5.77 10.66
CA ILE A 55 14.00 6.97 10.98
C ILE A 55 12.95 7.30 9.91
N LEU A 56 13.05 6.68 8.73
CA LEU A 56 12.12 6.89 7.62
C LEU A 56 11.12 5.74 7.45
N SER A 57 11.50 4.51 7.78
CA SER A 57 10.66 3.30 7.66
C SER A 57 10.93 2.32 8.82
N PRO A 58 9.91 1.60 9.31
CA PRO A 58 8.50 1.67 8.91
C PRO A 58 7.76 2.90 9.48
N LEU A 59 8.31 3.54 10.51
CA LEU A 59 7.73 4.71 11.15
C LEU A 59 8.58 5.94 10.86
N SER A 60 8.13 6.77 9.94
CA SER A 60 8.77 8.05 9.64
C SER A 60 8.67 9.01 10.83
N ILE A 61 9.79 9.59 11.27
CA ILE A 61 9.79 10.63 12.31
C ILE A 61 9.04 11.90 11.90
N TYR A 62 8.85 12.13 10.59
CA TYR A 62 8.07 13.25 10.07
C TYR A 62 6.56 13.00 10.18
N GLU A 63 6.15 11.74 10.18
CA GLU A 63 4.76 11.32 10.38
C GLU A 63 4.41 11.12 11.85
N TYR A 64 5.37 10.59 12.61
CA TYR A 64 5.23 10.22 14.01
C TYR A 64 6.34 10.87 14.85
N PRO A 65 6.22 12.16 15.21
CA PRO A 65 7.25 12.85 16.00
C PRO A 65 7.55 12.19 17.34
N ALA A 66 6.58 11.47 17.93
CA ALA A 66 6.76 10.66 19.12
C ALA A 66 7.88 9.60 18.96
N GLN A 67 8.17 9.16 17.73
CA GLN A 67 9.23 8.20 17.43
C GLN A 67 10.61 8.75 17.80
N ILE A 68 10.83 10.08 17.71
CA ILE A 68 12.08 10.72 18.16
C ILE A 68 12.31 10.43 19.66
N PHE A 69 11.24 10.55 20.46
CA PHE A 69 11.25 10.28 21.89
C PHE A 69 11.43 8.79 22.22
N VAL A 70 10.81 7.90 21.45
CA VAL A 70 10.97 6.46 21.60
C VAL A 70 12.41 6.05 21.29
N MET A 71 12.93 6.49 20.15
CA MET A 71 14.28 6.16 19.71
C MET A 71 15.36 6.71 20.66
N ARG A 72 15.25 7.95 21.13
CA ARG A 72 16.24 8.50 22.07
C ARG A 72 16.32 7.72 23.39
N LEU A 73 15.18 7.24 23.89
CA LEU A 73 15.13 6.51 25.15
C LEU A 73 15.78 5.13 25.01
N LEU A 74 15.48 4.43 23.91
CA LEU A 74 16.11 3.14 23.59
C LEU A 74 17.61 3.29 23.33
N LEU A 75 18.01 4.21 22.46
CA LEU A 75 19.43 4.46 22.16
C LEU A 75 20.23 4.84 23.42
N GLY A 76 19.62 5.60 24.33
CA GLY A 76 20.23 5.91 25.63
C GLY A 76 20.61 4.67 26.42
N ILE A 77 19.70 3.70 26.53
CA ILE A 77 19.98 2.41 27.18
C ILE A 77 21.05 1.63 26.40
N LEU A 78 20.88 1.51 25.07
CA LEU A 78 21.74 0.71 24.20
C LEU A 78 23.20 1.17 24.24
N ILE A 79 23.44 2.49 24.38
CA ILE A 79 24.78 3.08 24.49
C ILE A 79 25.31 3.05 25.93
N ALA A 80 24.50 3.47 26.91
CA ALA A 80 25.00 3.69 28.27
C ALA A 80 25.32 2.39 29.00
N VAL A 81 24.47 1.37 28.89
CA VAL A 81 24.60 0.15 29.70
C VAL A 81 25.91 -0.59 29.46
N PRO A 82 26.37 -0.85 28.22
CA PRO A 82 27.63 -1.59 28.00
C PRO A 82 28.85 -0.80 28.50
N ILE A 83 28.86 0.51 28.30
CA ILE A 83 29.97 1.38 28.75
C ILE A 83 29.99 1.47 30.28
N LEU A 84 28.84 1.66 30.93
CA LEU A 84 28.71 1.65 32.39
C LEU A 84 29.10 0.30 32.99
N ALA A 85 28.69 -0.82 32.38
CA ALA A 85 29.07 -2.16 32.83
C ALA A 85 30.60 -2.34 32.76
N SER A 86 31.23 -1.89 31.67
CA SER A 86 32.69 -1.91 31.54
C SER A 86 33.39 -1.08 32.60
N GLN A 87 32.89 0.15 32.83
CA GLN A 87 33.48 1.11 33.78
C GLN A 87 33.29 0.70 35.24
N LEU A 88 32.11 0.20 35.61
CA LEU A 88 31.72 -0.09 37.00
C LEU A 88 32.06 -1.51 37.44
N MET A 89 32.06 -2.49 36.53
CA MET A 89 32.36 -3.91 36.81
C MET A 89 33.69 -4.32 36.16
N SER A 90 33.67 -4.67 34.87
CA SER A 90 34.86 -4.88 34.03
C SER A 90 34.43 -5.03 32.57
N PHE A 91 35.37 -4.87 31.63
CA PHE A 91 35.11 -5.06 30.19
C PHE A 91 34.49 -6.42 29.82
N LYS A 92 34.79 -7.49 30.58
CA LYS A 92 34.21 -8.81 30.30
C LYS A 92 32.67 -8.79 30.42
N TYR A 93 32.14 -8.02 31.36
CA TYR A 93 30.70 -7.88 31.55
C TYR A 93 30.02 -7.10 30.42
N SER A 94 30.76 -6.25 29.68
CA SER A 94 30.18 -5.49 28.57
C SER A 94 30.00 -6.32 27.28
N LEU A 95 30.76 -7.39 27.10
CA LEU A 95 30.80 -8.15 25.83
C LEU A 95 29.43 -8.74 25.46
N LEU A 96 28.68 -9.28 26.43
CA LEU A 96 27.38 -9.86 26.14
C LEU A 96 26.36 -8.80 25.70
N PHE A 97 26.40 -7.60 26.29
CA PHE A 97 25.53 -6.51 25.85
C PHE A 97 25.85 -6.06 24.43
N VAL A 98 27.14 -5.94 24.09
CA VAL A 98 27.60 -5.62 22.73
C VAL A 98 27.15 -6.70 21.74
N PHE A 99 27.24 -7.97 22.12
CA PHE A 99 26.76 -9.09 21.30
C PHE A 99 25.24 -9.01 21.06
N ILE A 100 24.46 -8.77 22.11
CA ILE A 100 22.99 -8.59 22.01
C ILE A 100 22.67 -7.39 21.11
N LEU A 101 23.39 -6.28 21.23
CA LEU A 101 23.21 -5.10 20.38
C LEU A 101 23.51 -5.38 18.90
N GLY A 102 24.59 -6.12 18.63
CA GLY A 102 24.96 -6.46 17.25
C GLY A 102 24.01 -7.46 16.59
N ILE A 103 23.59 -8.50 17.33
CA ILE A 103 22.83 -9.62 16.77
C ILE A 103 21.33 -9.45 16.95
N ILE A 104 20.85 -9.16 18.17
CA ILE A 104 19.42 -9.10 18.46
C ILE A 104 18.82 -7.79 17.95
N ALA A 105 19.44 -6.65 18.28
CA ALA A 105 18.97 -5.35 17.82
C ALA A 105 19.31 -5.05 16.33
N GLY A 106 20.17 -5.88 15.70
CA GLY A 106 20.58 -5.71 14.31
C GLY A 106 21.41 -4.45 14.05
N LEU A 107 22.17 -3.96 15.04
CA LEU A 107 22.96 -2.72 14.97
C LEU A 107 24.47 -2.96 15.06
N PRO A 108 25.11 -3.64 14.08
CA PRO A 108 26.52 -3.99 14.15
C PRO A 108 27.46 -2.76 14.19
N GLY A 109 27.13 -1.70 13.44
CA GLY A 109 27.92 -0.45 13.44
C GLY A 109 27.92 0.24 14.82
N LEU A 110 26.75 0.34 15.46
CA LEU A 110 26.65 0.89 16.82
C LEU A 110 27.32 -0.04 17.84
N ALA A 111 27.18 -1.36 17.69
CA ALA A 111 27.84 -2.32 18.56
C ALA A 111 29.37 -2.17 18.52
N LEU A 112 29.96 -1.95 17.35
CA LEU A 112 31.39 -1.68 17.21
C LEU A 112 31.80 -0.36 17.90
N ALA A 113 31.04 0.72 17.68
CA ALA A 113 31.31 2.00 18.33
C ALA A 113 31.23 1.89 19.87
N VAL A 114 30.20 1.23 20.38
CA VAL A 114 30.00 0.98 21.82
C VAL A 114 31.07 0.02 22.37
N LEU A 115 31.55 -0.95 21.59
CA LEU A 115 32.66 -1.82 21.97
C LEU A 115 33.96 -1.01 22.18
N VAL A 116 34.28 -0.10 21.26
CA VAL A 116 35.43 0.80 21.38
C VAL A 116 35.28 1.70 22.60
N GLY A 117 34.08 2.25 22.83
CA GLY A 117 33.78 3.04 24.03
C GLY A 117 33.91 2.24 25.33
N ALA A 118 33.35 1.04 25.38
CA ALA A 118 33.44 0.15 26.52
C ALA A 118 34.89 -0.29 26.79
N PHE A 119 35.66 -0.58 25.74
CA PHE A 119 37.09 -0.85 25.86
C PHE A 119 37.83 0.35 26.44
N GLY A 120 37.62 1.54 25.87
CA GLY A 120 38.18 2.80 26.37
C GLY A 120 37.92 3.01 27.87
N ALA A 121 36.69 2.78 28.32
CA ALA A 121 36.30 2.93 29.73
C ALA A 121 37.03 1.96 30.68
N ALA A 122 37.55 0.84 30.17
CA ALA A 122 38.29 -0.16 30.94
C ALA A 122 39.82 0.07 30.97
N VAL A 123 40.37 0.85 30.04
CA VAL A 123 41.82 1.10 29.92
C VAL A 123 42.22 2.27 30.82
N ARG A 124 43.37 2.16 31.50
CA ARG A 124 43.85 3.14 32.50
C ARG A 124 43.93 4.60 32.01
N PRO A 125 44.40 4.92 30.79
CA PRO A 125 44.54 6.32 30.33
C PRO A 125 43.22 7.08 30.29
N LEU A 126 42.11 6.41 29.99
CA LEU A 126 40.77 7.02 29.88
C LEU A 126 39.93 6.80 31.14
N ARG A 127 40.45 6.07 32.14
CA ARG A 127 39.80 5.86 33.44
C ARG A 127 40.18 6.99 34.40
N PHE A 128 39.72 8.20 34.08
CA PHE A 128 39.91 9.38 34.91
C PHE A 128 39.32 9.20 36.31
N ARG A 129 39.81 10.00 37.27
CA ARG A 129 39.22 10.10 38.62
C ARG A 129 37.74 10.48 38.56
N SER A 130 37.37 11.36 37.63
CA SER A 130 35.97 11.65 37.31
C SER A 130 35.43 10.59 36.34
N ARG A 131 34.55 9.73 36.86
CA ARG A 131 33.88 8.70 36.06
C ARG A 131 32.96 9.30 34.98
N ILE A 132 32.41 10.49 35.23
CA ILE A 132 31.53 11.18 34.27
C ILE A 132 32.33 11.61 33.03
N ILE A 133 33.50 12.25 33.21
CA ILE A 133 34.36 12.67 32.10
C ILE A 133 34.81 11.46 31.27
N SER A 134 35.20 10.38 31.96
CA SER A 134 35.55 9.11 31.31
C SER A 134 34.40 8.57 30.45
N PHE A 135 33.16 8.57 30.96
CA PHE A 135 32.00 8.13 30.20
C PHE A 135 31.73 9.01 28.97
N VAL A 136 31.74 10.34 29.13
CA VAL A 136 31.53 11.30 28.02
C VAL A 136 32.55 11.09 26.90
N LEU A 137 33.83 10.94 27.23
CA LEU A 137 34.87 10.66 26.23
C LEU A 137 34.66 9.31 25.55
N CYS A 138 34.24 8.29 26.30
CA CYS A 138 33.98 6.95 25.77
C CYS A 138 32.71 6.87 24.91
N THR A 139 31.81 7.86 24.96
CA THR A 139 30.69 7.96 24.02
C THR A 139 31.06 8.56 22.66
N SER A 140 32.27 9.14 22.51
CA SER A 140 32.70 9.77 21.25
C SER A 140 32.69 8.87 20.01
N PRO A 141 33.00 7.55 20.05
CA PRO A 141 32.86 6.71 18.87
C PRO A 141 31.42 6.60 18.38
N SER A 142 30.45 6.58 19.30
CA SER A 142 29.02 6.58 18.95
C SER A 142 28.59 7.90 18.33
N ILE A 143 29.16 9.03 18.77
CA ILE A 143 28.93 10.36 18.16
C ILE A 143 29.40 10.34 16.71
N LEU A 144 30.63 9.90 16.45
CA LEU A 144 31.18 9.82 15.10
C LEU A 144 30.32 8.91 14.21
N TYR A 145 29.92 7.75 14.72
CA TYR A 145 29.02 6.84 14.01
C TYR A 145 27.71 7.53 13.59
N PHE A 146 27.05 8.23 14.51
CA PHE A 146 25.83 8.96 14.18
C PHE A 146 26.07 10.13 13.22
N SER A 147 27.16 10.87 13.35
CA SER A 147 27.50 11.97 12.44
C SER A 147 27.73 11.50 11.00
N PHE A 148 28.32 10.33 10.79
CA PHE A 148 28.57 9.80 9.44
C PHE A 148 27.34 9.13 8.80
N PHE A 149 26.51 8.46 9.60
CA PHE A 149 25.48 7.56 9.08
C PHE A 149 24.03 7.96 9.41
N GLY A 150 23.82 8.94 10.29
CA GLY A 150 22.51 9.31 10.82
C GLY A 150 21.64 10.20 9.92
N GLY A 151 22.23 10.88 8.94
CA GLY A 151 21.53 11.88 8.13
C GLY A 151 20.76 11.30 6.94
N ALA A 152 19.54 11.81 6.71
CA ALA A 152 18.72 11.46 5.55
C ALA A 152 19.22 12.15 4.26
N LYS A 153 20.06 11.47 3.46
CA LYS A 153 20.90 12.11 2.41
C LYS A 153 20.11 12.76 1.27
N ASN A 154 18.88 12.31 1.02
CA ASN A 154 18.04 12.78 -0.07
C ASN A 154 16.93 13.76 0.39
N ALA A 155 16.99 14.25 1.62
CA ALA A 155 15.98 15.14 2.18
C ALA A 155 16.39 16.62 2.08
N ASP A 156 15.41 17.52 2.04
CA ASP A 156 15.64 18.97 2.10
C ASP A 156 16.45 19.35 3.36
N SER A 157 17.22 20.44 3.31
CA SER A 157 18.18 20.82 4.37
C SER A 157 17.59 20.79 5.79
N LEU A 158 16.33 21.20 5.96
CA LEU A 158 15.65 21.19 7.25
C LEU A 158 15.28 19.78 7.71
N ARG A 159 14.78 18.94 6.79
CA ARG A 159 14.50 17.53 7.07
C ARG A 159 15.80 16.79 7.36
N TRP A 160 16.85 17.01 6.57
CA TRP A 160 18.18 16.48 6.82
C TRP A 160 18.69 16.85 8.22
N ALA A 161 18.57 18.12 8.65
CA ALA A 161 18.98 18.52 9.99
C ALA A 161 18.15 17.81 11.09
N LEU A 162 16.82 17.77 10.94
CA LEU A 162 15.93 17.09 11.88
C LEU A 162 16.12 15.57 11.92
N SER A 163 16.63 14.96 10.85
CA SER A 163 16.94 13.53 10.80
C SER A 163 18.00 13.13 11.84
N TYR A 164 18.80 14.08 12.33
CA TYR A 164 19.76 13.85 13.41
C TYR A 164 19.17 13.91 14.83
N ALA A 165 17.94 14.41 14.99
CA ALA A 165 17.35 14.61 16.31
C ALA A 165 17.31 13.34 17.17
N PRO A 166 16.85 12.16 16.68
CA PRO A 166 16.85 10.93 17.48
C PRO A 166 18.23 10.51 17.97
N TRP A 167 19.28 10.73 17.15
CA TRP A 167 20.64 10.32 17.46
C TRP A 167 21.29 11.24 18.50
N GLY A 168 21.16 12.56 18.30
CA GLY A 168 21.64 13.58 19.24
C GLY A 168 20.96 13.46 20.60
N ASP A 169 19.62 13.36 20.60
CA ASP A 169 18.84 13.16 21.83
C ASP A 169 19.18 11.82 22.51
N GLY A 170 19.41 10.76 21.73
CA GLY A 170 19.81 9.45 22.25
C GLY A 170 21.13 9.50 23.02
N LEU A 171 22.11 10.26 22.52
CA LEU A 171 23.38 10.52 23.21
C LEU A 171 23.17 11.32 24.49
N LEU A 172 22.38 12.40 24.44
CA LEU A 172 22.06 13.19 25.64
C LEU A 172 21.38 12.33 26.70
N ASN A 173 20.47 11.44 26.29
CA ASN A 173 19.81 10.50 27.19
C ASN A 173 20.79 9.44 27.74
N ALA A 174 21.74 8.96 26.95
CA ALA A 174 22.81 8.07 27.44
C ALA A 174 23.65 8.75 28.53
N LEU A 175 24.00 10.03 28.32
CA LEU A 175 24.70 10.86 29.31
C LEU A 175 23.86 11.07 30.57
N ALA A 176 22.55 11.31 30.43
CA ALA A 176 21.64 11.46 31.56
C ALA A 176 21.54 10.17 32.40
N ILE A 177 21.35 9.01 31.75
CA ILE A 177 21.34 7.69 32.41
C ILE A 177 22.64 7.48 33.18
N ALA A 178 23.79 7.69 32.52
CA ALA A 178 25.09 7.54 33.16
C ALA A 178 25.31 8.53 34.30
N GLY A 179 24.91 9.80 34.12
CA GLY A 179 24.95 10.83 35.14
C GLY A 179 24.18 10.43 36.40
N ILE A 180 22.93 9.97 36.24
CA ILE A 180 22.08 9.49 37.35
C ILE A 180 22.72 8.28 38.04
N VAL A 181 23.13 7.27 37.27
CA VAL A 181 23.75 6.04 37.81
C VAL A 181 25.05 6.35 38.57
N LEU A 182 25.90 7.23 38.02
CA LEU A 182 27.18 7.59 38.63
C LEU A 182 27.01 8.52 39.83
N LEU A 183 26.04 9.44 39.80
CA LEU A 183 25.72 10.36 40.91
C LEU A 183 25.15 9.60 42.10
N ILE A 184 24.08 8.81 41.89
CA ILE A 184 23.52 7.95 42.94
C ILE A 184 24.55 6.90 43.37
N GLY A 185 25.30 6.37 42.41
CA GLY A 185 26.41 5.45 42.66
C GLY A 185 27.46 6.05 43.60
N HIS A 186 27.82 7.32 43.43
CA HIS A 186 28.78 7.98 44.31
C HIS A 186 28.34 7.93 45.78
N PHE A 187 27.06 8.24 46.05
CA PHE A 187 26.50 8.21 47.41
C PHE A 187 26.23 6.80 47.94
N THR A 188 25.92 5.85 47.07
CA THR A 188 25.58 4.47 47.45
C THR A 188 26.75 3.49 47.37
N ARG A 189 27.97 3.99 47.10
CA ARG A 189 29.19 3.19 46.84
C ARG A 189 29.09 2.28 45.61
N TYR A 190 28.38 2.74 44.58
CA TYR A 190 28.23 2.12 43.27
C TYR A 190 27.58 0.74 43.37
N ARG A 191 26.36 0.67 43.93
CA ARG A 191 25.60 -0.59 43.98
C ARG A 191 25.36 -1.12 42.56
N PRO A 192 25.60 -2.43 42.32
CA PRO A 192 25.49 -3.02 40.98
C PRO A 192 24.06 -2.99 40.40
N SER A 193 23.03 -2.88 41.25
CA SER A 193 21.63 -2.81 40.83
C SER A 193 21.21 -1.48 40.19
N LEU A 194 22.02 -0.42 40.29
CA LEU A 194 21.63 0.89 39.74
C LEU A 194 21.45 0.87 38.23
N ILE A 195 22.30 0.13 37.50
CA ILE A 195 22.21 0.02 36.05
C ILE A 195 20.86 -0.61 35.65
N CYS A 196 20.46 -1.71 36.30
CA CYS A 196 19.21 -2.39 35.94
C CYS A 196 17.97 -1.59 36.34
N ILE A 197 17.92 -0.99 37.53
CA ILE A 197 16.75 -0.20 37.98
C ILE A 197 16.49 0.98 37.05
N ILE A 198 17.53 1.77 36.72
CA ILE A 198 17.38 2.94 35.86
C ILE A 198 17.01 2.53 34.43
N SER A 199 17.69 1.50 33.88
CA SER A 199 17.39 1.03 32.51
C SER A 199 15.97 0.47 32.39
N PHE A 200 15.48 -0.25 33.42
CA PHE A 200 14.11 -0.73 33.46
C PHE A 200 13.09 0.42 33.47
N GLY A 201 13.31 1.43 34.31
CA GLY A 201 12.46 2.62 34.35
C GLY A 201 12.40 3.33 32.99
N VAL A 202 13.54 3.52 32.32
CA VAL A 202 13.59 4.12 30.99
C VAL A 202 12.87 3.25 29.95
N LEU A 203 13.04 1.92 29.99
CA LEU A 203 12.35 1.00 29.09
C LEU A 203 10.83 1.05 29.26
N VAL A 204 10.33 1.05 30.50
CA VAL A 204 8.89 1.17 30.80
C VAL A 204 8.34 2.50 30.28
N THR A 205 9.05 3.60 30.52
CA THR A 205 8.68 4.92 29.99
C THR A 205 8.66 4.91 28.46
N THR A 206 9.63 4.26 27.82
CA THR A 206 9.68 4.16 26.36
C THR A 206 8.45 3.43 25.81
N ILE A 207 8.09 2.28 26.39
CA ILE A 207 6.94 1.49 25.97
C ILE A 207 5.65 2.31 26.13
N PHE A 208 5.52 3.06 27.23
CA PHE A 208 4.38 3.93 27.46
C PHE A 208 4.28 5.05 26.42
N VAL A 209 5.38 5.79 26.17
CA VAL A 209 5.44 6.86 25.15
C VAL A 209 5.11 6.32 23.76
N PHE A 210 5.61 5.13 23.42
CA PHE A 210 5.30 4.48 22.15
C PHE A 210 3.82 4.11 22.06
N GLN A 211 3.24 3.53 23.11
CA GLN A 211 1.85 3.08 23.11
C GLN A 211 0.86 4.25 23.04
N ASP A 212 1.17 5.38 23.66
CA ASP A 212 0.34 6.59 23.66
C ASP A 212 0.49 7.37 22.34
N GLY A 213 1.72 7.53 21.84
CA GLY A 213 2.01 8.35 20.68
C GLY A 213 1.81 7.68 19.32
N ILE A 214 2.03 6.35 19.22
CA ILE A 214 2.05 5.61 17.95
C ILE A 214 1.17 4.36 18.01
N ASN A 215 1.37 3.51 19.03
CA ASN A 215 0.75 2.19 19.22
C ASN A 215 1.23 1.10 18.25
N LEU A 216 1.26 -0.15 18.73
CA LEU A 216 1.62 -1.35 17.96
C LEU A 216 0.72 -1.57 16.73
N SER A 217 -0.55 -1.16 16.78
CA SER A 217 -1.44 -1.27 15.63
C SER A 217 -1.02 -0.39 14.47
N GLU A 218 -0.51 0.81 14.75
CA GLU A 218 -0.06 1.72 13.70
C GLU A 218 1.26 1.24 13.10
N LEU A 219 2.17 0.72 13.93
CA LEU A 219 3.38 0.05 13.47
C LEU A 219 3.08 -1.14 12.54
N ASP A 220 2.19 -2.05 12.96
CA ASP A 220 1.80 -3.20 12.13
C ASP A 220 1.11 -2.73 10.83
N TYR A 221 0.33 -1.63 10.86
CA TYR A 221 -0.25 -1.04 9.65
C TYR A 221 0.82 -0.54 8.69
N GLN A 222 1.82 0.20 9.17
CA GLN A 222 2.90 0.73 8.33
C GLN A 222 3.70 -0.40 7.68
N LEU A 223 4.05 -1.43 8.46
CA LEU A 223 4.81 -2.58 7.98
C LEU A 223 4.07 -3.46 6.96
N TYR A 224 2.78 -3.73 7.18
CA TYR A 224 2.06 -4.74 6.41
C TYR A 224 1.13 -4.15 5.35
N ILE A 225 0.63 -2.92 5.54
CA ILE A 225 -0.41 -2.33 4.71
C ILE A 225 0.11 -1.12 3.93
N ALA A 226 0.69 -0.12 4.60
CA ALA A 226 0.96 1.19 4.00
C ALA A 226 1.95 1.12 2.84
N GLU A 227 3.08 0.42 3.00
CA GLU A 227 4.07 0.24 1.93
C GLU A 227 3.61 -0.72 0.83
N ASN A 228 2.55 -1.49 1.07
CA ASN A 228 2.08 -2.55 0.20
C ASN A 228 0.81 -2.18 -0.57
N ASN A 229 0.68 -0.93 -1.05
CA ASN A 229 -0.46 -0.53 -1.89
C ASN A 229 -0.45 -1.32 -3.22
N PRO A 230 -1.53 -2.05 -3.59
CA PRO A 230 -1.59 -2.80 -4.85
C PRO A 230 -1.32 -1.94 -6.09
N ALA A 231 -1.68 -0.66 -6.08
CA ALA A 231 -1.50 0.23 -7.23
C ALA A 231 -0.03 0.60 -7.51
N THR A 232 0.86 0.48 -6.52
CA THR A 232 2.28 0.85 -6.66
C THR A 232 3.20 -0.35 -6.88
N VAL A 233 2.66 -1.57 -6.79
CA VAL A 233 3.43 -2.81 -6.93
C VAL A 233 3.73 -3.07 -8.41
N LYS A 234 5.02 -3.16 -8.73
CA LYS A 234 5.54 -3.28 -10.11
C LYS A 234 4.98 -4.51 -10.83
N GLU A 235 4.79 -5.62 -10.13
CA GLU A 235 4.31 -6.89 -10.69
C GLU A 235 2.86 -6.82 -11.17
N PHE A 236 2.11 -5.78 -10.79
CA PHE A 236 0.74 -5.53 -11.24
C PHE A 236 0.65 -4.45 -12.33
N GLN A 237 1.80 -3.95 -12.79
CA GLN A 237 1.87 -3.05 -13.94
C GLN A 237 1.87 -3.86 -15.24
N ASP A 238 1.49 -3.19 -16.33
CA ASP A 238 1.44 -3.80 -17.66
C ASP A 238 2.79 -4.40 -18.05
N ALA A 239 2.78 -5.69 -18.38
CA ALA A 239 3.97 -6.43 -18.80
C ALA A 239 3.76 -7.03 -20.18
N SER A 240 4.67 -6.76 -21.11
CA SER A 240 4.67 -7.43 -22.41
C SER A 240 5.15 -8.87 -22.27
N LEU A 241 4.43 -9.80 -22.89
CA LEU A 241 4.70 -11.23 -22.95
C LEU A 241 5.29 -11.65 -24.31
N SER A 242 5.43 -10.71 -25.25
CA SER A 242 5.94 -10.99 -26.61
C SER A 242 7.31 -11.64 -26.58
N GLY A 243 8.23 -11.12 -25.76
CA GLY A 243 9.57 -11.70 -25.60
C GLY A 243 9.54 -13.12 -25.05
N ALA A 244 8.69 -13.39 -24.05
CA ALA A 244 8.54 -14.75 -23.51
C ALA A 244 7.97 -15.73 -24.56
N LEU A 245 7.03 -15.27 -25.39
CA LEU A 245 6.49 -16.06 -26.51
C LEU A 245 7.55 -16.30 -27.59
N ASP A 246 8.32 -15.28 -27.94
CA ASP A 246 9.42 -15.39 -28.91
C ASP A 246 10.49 -16.39 -28.45
N ASP A 247 10.87 -16.33 -27.17
CA ASP A 247 11.80 -17.27 -26.56
C ASP A 247 11.29 -18.71 -26.63
N VAL A 248 10.00 -18.93 -26.38
CA VAL A 248 9.36 -20.26 -26.47
C VAL A 248 9.38 -20.79 -27.89
N LEU A 249 9.01 -19.96 -28.87
CA LEU A 249 8.93 -20.33 -30.28
C LEU A 249 10.32 -20.60 -30.88
N ASN A 250 11.35 -19.88 -30.41
CA ASN A 250 12.72 -20.00 -30.90
C ASN A 250 13.54 -21.05 -30.15
N SER A 251 13.13 -21.51 -28.97
CA SER A 251 13.88 -22.46 -28.15
C SER A 251 13.96 -23.86 -28.80
N PRO A 252 15.17 -24.34 -29.15
CA PRO A 252 15.34 -25.68 -29.75
C PRO A 252 14.89 -26.81 -28.81
N GLN A 253 15.07 -26.62 -27.51
CA GLN A 253 14.71 -27.60 -26.47
C GLN A 253 13.19 -27.81 -26.38
N ARG A 254 12.41 -26.75 -26.65
CA ARG A 254 10.94 -26.80 -26.56
C ARG A 254 10.26 -27.26 -27.84
N LYS A 255 10.98 -27.35 -28.97
CA LYS A 255 10.44 -27.92 -30.22
C LYS A 255 9.91 -29.34 -30.04
N ASN A 256 10.47 -30.11 -29.11
CA ASN A 256 9.97 -31.46 -28.79
C ASN A 256 8.63 -31.44 -28.03
N TYR A 257 8.36 -30.41 -27.23
CA TYR A 257 7.10 -30.28 -26.51
C TYR A 257 5.94 -29.93 -27.45
N PHE A 258 6.20 -29.12 -28.49
CA PHE A 258 5.19 -28.66 -29.45
C PHE A 258 5.09 -29.54 -30.72
N GLN A 259 5.42 -30.82 -30.63
CA GLN A 259 5.30 -31.73 -31.77
C GLN A 259 3.83 -32.06 -32.09
N SER A 260 3.56 -32.34 -33.37
CA SER A 260 2.28 -32.83 -33.90
C SER A 260 1.84 -34.12 -33.16
N PRO A 261 0.54 -34.36 -32.89
CA PRO A 261 -0.65 -33.83 -33.60
C PRO A 261 -1.30 -32.59 -33.00
N PHE A 262 -0.94 -32.16 -31.78
CA PHE A 262 -1.75 -31.18 -31.03
C PHE A 262 -1.40 -29.71 -31.32
N TYR A 263 -0.20 -29.44 -31.84
CA TYR A 263 0.29 -28.10 -32.12
C TYR A 263 0.57 -27.92 -33.63
N PRO A 264 0.19 -26.77 -34.22
CA PRO A 264 0.49 -26.49 -35.62
C PRO A 264 1.99 -26.23 -35.81
N VAL A 265 2.50 -26.60 -36.99
CA VAL A 265 3.92 -26.43 -37.36
C VAL A 265 4.25 -24.97 -37.67
N GLU A 266 3.30 -24.22 -38.22
CA GLU A 266 3.47 -22.81 -38.58
C GLU A 266 3.55 -21.92 -37.33
N THR A 267 4.58 -21.08 -37.25
CA THR A 267 4.87 -20.23 -36.09
C THR A 267 3.73 -19.27 -35.72
N ILE A 268 3.05 -18.69 -36.72
CA ILE A 268 1.94 -17.74 -36.49
C ILE A 268 0.74 -18.48 -35.89
N SER A 269 0.38 -19.61 -36.49
CA SER A 269 -0.68 -20.50 -36.04
C SER A 269 -0.38 -21.05 -34.64
N LEU A 270 0.88 -21.40 -34.37
CA LEU A 270 1.35 -21.86 -33.06
C LEU A 270 1.23 -20.76 -32.01
N ARG A 271 1.68 -19.53 -32.32
CA ARG A 271 1.56 -18.39 -31.40
C ARG A 271 0.10 -18.12 -31.02
N ALA A 272 -0.83 -18.22 -31.95
CA ALA A 272 -2.27 -18.08 -31.68
C ALA A 272 -2.79 -19.17 -30.72
N VAL A 273 -2.36 -20.42 -30.91
CA VAL A 273 -2.70 -21.54 -30.03
C VAL A 273 -2.12 -21.33 -28.63
N LEU A 274 -0.86 -20.92 -28.53
CA LEU A 274 -0.20 -20.64 -27.24
C LEU A 274 -0.89 -19.51 -26.48
N LYS A 275 -1.27 -18.42 -27.16
CA LYS A 275 -2.06 -17.33 -26.57
C LYS A 275 -3.38 -17.84 -25.99
N LYS A 276 -4.10 -18.67 -26.74
CA LYS A 276 -5.38 -19.25 -26.29
C LYS A 276 -5.18 -20.22 -25.12
N GLU A 277 -4.09 -21.00 -25.13
CA GLU A 277 -3.73 -21.85 -24.00
C GLU A 277 -3.42 -21.01 -22.75
N MET A 278 -2.65 -19.92 -22.88
CA MET A 278 -2.40 -18.97 -21.78
C MET A 278 -3.71 -18.40 -21.25
N GLN A 279 -4.61 -17.94 -22.13
CA GLN A 279 -5.93 -17.43 -21.78
C GLN A 279 -6.71 -18.46 -20.94
N ASN A 280 -6.81 -19.70 -21.42
CA ASN A 280 -7.55 -20.78 -20.76
C ASN A 280 -6.94 -21.18 -19.42
N ARG A 281 -5.60 -21.18 -19.30
CA ARG A 281 -4.92 -21.53 -18.05
C ARG A 281 -5.03 -20.42 -17.01
N LEU A 282 -4.94 -19.16 -17.43
CA LEU A 282 -5.06 -17.99 -16.55
C LEU A 282 -6.50 -17.77 -16.06
N LEU A 283 -7.53 -18.25 -16.77
CA LEU A 283 -8.90 -18.34 -16.22
C LEU A 283 -8.95 -19.16 -14.91
N LEU A 284 -8.01 -20.09 -14.73
CA LEU A 284 -7.88 -20.92 -13.52
C LEU A 284 -6.74 -20.45 -12.61
N ASP A 285 -6.24 -19.22 -12.83
CA ASP A 285 -5.08 -18.64 -12.16
C ASP A 285 -3.84 -19.55 -12.20
N ARG A 286 -3.54 -20.13 -13.38
CA ARG A 286 -2.35 -20.97 -13.60
C ARG A 286 -1.60 -20.52 -14.84
N TRP A 287 -0.27 -20.50 -14.76
CA TRP A 287 0.58 -20.37 -15.93
C TRP A 287 0.66 -21.71 -16.69
N PRO A 288 0.78 -21.70 -18.04
CA PRO A 288 1.12 -22.89 -18.78
C PRO A 288 2.50 -23.44 -18.37
N GLU A 289 2.65 -24.76 -18.36
CA GLU A 289 3.88 -25.44 -17.93
C GLU A 289 5.09 -25.10 -18.81
N TRP A 290 4.86 -24.70 -20.06
CA TRP A 290 5.90 -24.31 -20.99
C TRP A 290 6.43 -22.90 -20.76
N ILE A 291 5.81 -22.05 -19.94
CA ILE A 291 6.38 -20.76 -19.52
C ILE A 291 7.33 -21.03 -18.35
N SER A 292 8.61 -20.67 -18.51
CA SER A 292 9.58 -20.75 -17.43
C SER A 292 9.23 -19.79 -16.28
N GLU A 293 9.50 -20.21 -15.04
CA GLU A 293 9.27 -19.36 -13.84
C GLU A 293 9.99 -18.01 -13.91
N THR A 294 11.15 -17.94 -14.58
CA THR A 294 11.93 -16.71 -14.77
C THR A 294 11.30 -15.74 -15.78
N SER A 295 10.49 -16.26 -16.70
CA SER A 295 9.79 -15.47 -17.74
C SER A 295 8.33 -15.17 -17.37
N ALA A 296 7.75 -15.93 -16.44
CA ALA A 296 6.41 -15.65 -15.93
C ALA A 296 6.44 -14.40 -15.04
N PRO A 297 5.56 -13.41 -15.27
CA PRO A 297 5.35 -12.34 -14.32
C PRO A 297 5.02 -12.91 -12.93
N ALA A 298 5.80 -12.52 -11.92
CA ALA A 298 5.70 -13.03 -10.55
C ALA A 298 4.44 -12.55 -9.78
N TYR A 299 3.44 -12.03 -10.49
CA TYR A 299 2.28 -11.36 -9.92
C TYR A 299 1.47 -12.27 -8.98
N GLN A 300 1.32 -13.57 -9.30
CA GLN A 300 0.57 -14.51 -8.46
C GLN A 300 1.27 -14.79 -7.12
N GLY A 301 2.61 -14.92 -7.16
CA GLY A 301 3.42 -15.07 -5.96
C GLY A 301 3.34 -13.82 -5.08
N ARG A 302 3.48 -12.64 -5.71
CA ARG A 302 3.36 -11.35 -5.05
C ARG A 302 1.97 -11.11 -4.46
N LYS A 303 0.89 -11.38 -5.20
CA LYS A 303 -0.51 -11.31 -4.72
C LYS A 303 -0.72 -12.18 -3.48
N ARG A 304 -0.26 -13.44 -3.49
CA ARG A 304 -0.35 -14.33 -2.31
C ARG A 304 0.46 -13.82 -1.12
N GLN A 305 1.66 -13.28 -1.36
CA GLN A 305 2.50 -12.68 -0.31
C GLN A 305 1.80 -11.48 0.34
N LEU A 306 1.27 -10.56 -0.47
CA LEU A 306 0.57 -9.36 0.01
C LEU A 306 -0.71 -9.71 0.77
N LEU A 307 -1.52 -10.65 0.26
CA LEU A 307 -2.70 -11.12 0.97
C LEU A 307 -2.36 -11.72 2.34
N ARG A 308 -1.25 -12.46 2.47
CA ARG A 308 -0.75 -12.95 3.77
C ARG A 308 -0.32 -11.81 4.69
N GLN A 309 0.34 -10.77 4.17
CA GLN A 309 0.72 -9.60 4.96
C GLN A 309 -0.51 -8.84 5.46
N TYR A 310 -1.52 -8.65 4.60
CA TYR A 310 -2.78 -8.04 5.01
C TYR A 310 -3.48 -8.88 6.07
N GLU A 311 -3.46 -10.21 5.92
CA GLU A 311 -4.03 -11.13 6.91
C GLU A 311 -3.31 -11.05 8.26
N LYS A 312 -1.98 -10.94 8.28
CA LYS A 312 -1.22 -10.72 9.53
C LYS A 312 -1.69 -9.48 10.29
N PHE A 313 -2.12 -8.43 9.58
CA PHE A 313 -2.67 -7.23 10.19
C PHE A 313 -4.13 -7.42 10.65
N ILE A 314 -4.99 -7.91 9.75
CA ILE A 314 -6.44 -8.04 9.95
C ILE A 314 -6.76 -9.11 11.00
N ASN A 315 -6.16 -10.29 10.85
CA ASN A 315 -6.35 -11.47 11.68
C ASN A 315 -4.97 -12.04 12.09
N PRO A 316 -4.25 -11.38 13.00
CA PRO A 316 -2.94 -11.85 13.45
C PRO A 316 -3.03 -13.26 14.01
N GLU A 317 -2.08 -14.12 13.67
CA GLU A 317 -2.04 -15.49 14.20
C GLU A 317 -1.86 -15.49 15.73
N LYS A 318 -2.51 -16.44 16.41
CA LYS A 318 -2.33 -16.66 17.85
C LYS A 318 -0.90 -17.12 18.11
N GLN A 319 -0.12 -16.30 18.81
CA GLN A 319 1.19 -16.70 19.26
C GLN A 319 1.07 -17.77 20.36
N TRP A 320 1.93 -18.79 20.32
CA TRP A 320 1.85 -19.98 21.19
C TRP A 320 1.86 -19.66 22.69
N TRP A 321 2.56 -18.60 23.10
CA TRP A 321 2.68 -18.19 24.50
C TRP A 321 1.48 -17.37 25.00
N LYS A 322 0.58 -16.94 24.11
CA LYS A 322 -0.48 -16.00 24.43
C LYS A 322 -1.77 -16.72 24.82
N PRO A 323 -2.29 -16.47 26.04
CA PRO A 323 -3.59 -17.01 26.45
C PRO A 323 -4.71 -16.62 25.47
N GLU A 324 -5.65 -17.54 25.26
CA GLU A 324 -6.74 -17.37 24.29
C GLU A 324 -7.66 -16.18 24.60
N ILE A 325 -7.90 -15.93 25.89
CA ILE A 325 -8.70 -14.79 26.35
C ILE A 325 -8.03 -13.47 25.93
N ILE A 326 -6.70 -13.38 26.06
CA ILE A 326 -5.95 -12.17 25.68
C ILE A 326 -5.96 -12.01 24.16
N HIS A 327 -5.78 -13.11 23.42
CA HIS A 327 -5.82 -13.09 21.96
C HIS A 327 -7.19 -12.63 21.42
N THR A 328 -8.27 -13.22 21.89
CA THR A 328 -9.64 -12.86 21.48
C THR A 328 -10.01 -11.43 21.88
N THR A 329 -9.58 -10.97 23.05
CA THR A 329 -9.78 -9.59 23.50
C THR A 329 -9.07 -8.60 22.57
N LEU A 330 -7.83 -8.94 22.18
CA LEU A 330 -7.08 -8.12 21.25
C LEU A 330 -7.68 -8.13 19.84
N LEU A 331 -8.19 -9.26 19.35
CA LEU A 331 -8.91 -9.30 18.08
C LEU A 331 -10.15 -8.39 18.12
N LYS A 332 -10.91 -8.41 19.22
CA LYS A 332 -12.07 -7.51 19.42
C LYS A 332 -11.66 -6.04 19.45
N SER A 333 -10.56 -5.69 20.13
CA SER A 333 -10.05 -4.32 20.10
C SER A 333 -9.52 -3.94 18.71
N ARG A 334 -8.94 -4.91 17.98
CA ARG A 334 -8.40 -4.69 16.64
C ARG A 334 -9.47 -4.37 15.60
N ALA A 335 -10.64 -5.01 15.71
CA ALA A 335 -11.78 -4.70 14.83
C ALA A 335 -12.20 -3.22 14.90
N ARG A 336 -11.82 -2.48 15.96
CA ARG A 336 -12.11 -1.04 16.10
C ARG A 336 -10.90 -0.15 15.77
N ILE A 337 -9.82 -0.71 15.23
CA ILE A 337 -8.65 0.06 14.83
C ILE A 337 -9.02 0.97 13.66
N ARG A 338 -8.62 2.23 13.77
CA ARG A 338 -8.82 3.28 12.76
C ARG A 338 -8.33 2.92 11.35
N ARG A 339 -7.29 2.08 11.25
CA ARG A 339 -6.67 1.60 10.00
C ARG A 339 -7.30 0.35 9.40
N MET A 340 -8.24 -0.31 10.09
CA MET A 340 -8.90 -1.51 9.60
C MET A 340 -9.64 -1.32 8.26
N PRO A 341 -10.36 -0.19 8.02
CA PRO A 341 -11.02 0.06 6.74
C PRO A 341 -10.04 0.04 5.55
N ILE A 342 -8.87 0.66 5.70
CA ILE A 342 -7.83 0.70 4.67
C ILE A 342 -7.31 -0.70 4.37
N ALA A 343 -7.02 -1.50 5.40
CA ALA A 343 -6.53 -2.85 5.23
C ALA A 343 -7.56 -3.76 4.51
N LEU A 344 -8.84 -3.64 4.87
CA LEU A 344 -9.92 -4.35 4.19
C LEU A 344 -10.09 -3.89 2.75
N TYR A 345 -10.00 -2.58 2.49
CA TYR A 345 -10.05 -2.00 1.15
C TYR A 345 -8.91 -2.54 0.27
N TYR A 346 -7.65 -2.46 0.71
CA TYR A 346 -6.53 -3.01 -0.07
C TYR A 346 -6.62 -4.52 -0.26
N LYS A 347 -7.08 -5.26 0.76
CA LYS A 347 -7.34 -6.70 0.60
C LYS A 347 -8.39 -6.97 -0.46
N ALA A 348 -9.49 -6.22 -0.46
CA ALA A 348 -10.56 -6.39 -1.44
C ALA A 348 -10.10 -6.03 -2.86
N MET A 349 -9.47 -4.86 -3.03
CA MET A 349 -8.91 -4.40 -4.31
C MET A 349 -7.88 -5.39 -4.87
N LEU A 350 -6.99 -5.92 -4.03
CA LEU A 350 -6.01 -6.91 -4.44
C LEU A 350 -6.68 -8.25 -4.81
N SER A 351 -7.73 -8.64 -4.10
CA SER A 351 -8.43 -9.91 -4.36
C SER A 351 -9.14 -9.88 -5.71
N GLU A 352 -9.71 -8.74 -6.10
CA GLU A 352 -10.35 -8.55 -7.41
C GLU A 352 -9.39 -8.25 -8.55
N LEU A 353 -8.16 -7.84 -8.24
CA LEU A 353 -7.13 -7.61 -9.25
C LEU A 353 -6.93 -8.88 -10.09
N SER A 354 -7.37 -8.80 -11.34
CA SER A 354 -7.46 -9.93 -12.26
C SER A 354 -6.85 -9.57 -13.62
N PRO A 355 -6.20 -10.51 -14.31
CA PRO A 355 -5.62 -10.25 -15.62
C PRO A 355 -6.72 -10.07 -16.68
N GLU A 356 -6.58 -9.08 -17.55
CA GLU A 356 -7.47 -8.88 -18.69
C GLU A 356 -7.06 -9.81 -19.84
N LEU A 357 -7.79 -10.91 -19.95
CA LEU A 357 -7.44 -12.02 -20.82
C LEU A 357 -7.63 -11.73 -22.32
N ASN A 358 -8.55 -10.82 -22.67
CA ASN A 358 -8.75 -10.41 -24.07
C ASN A 358 -7.56 -9.57 -24.56
N VAL A 359 -7.09 -8.63 -23.74
CA VAL A 359 -5.90 -7.81 -24.05
C VAL A 359 -4.64 -8.67 -24.17
N LEU A 360 -4.51 -9.72 -23.36
CA LEU A 360 -3.41 -10.67 -23.48
C LEU A 360 -3.37 -11.36 -24.85
N VAL A 361 -4.51 -11.82 -25.35
CA VAL A 361 -4.58 -12.49 -26.66
C VAL A 361 -4.32 -11.50 -27.80
N GLU A 362 -4.92 -10.31 -27.73
CA GLU A 362 -4.84 -9.30 -28.78
C GLU A 362 -3.46 -8.64 -28.85
N LYS A 363 -2.92 -8.20 -27.71
CA LYS A 363 -1.73 -7.35 -27.62
C LYS A 363 -0.50 -8.03 -27.04
N GLU A 364 -0.64 -9.26 -26.54
CA GLU A 364 0.43 -9.95 -25.80
C GLU A 364 0.89 -9.17 -24.57
N THR A 365 -0.01 -8.41 -23.96
CA THR A 365 0.26 -7.65 -22.74
C THR A 365 -0.56 -8.23 -21.61
N LEU A 366 0.10 -8.57 -20.51
CA LEU A 366 -0.56 -8.86 -19.24
C LEU A 366 -0.97 -7.52 -18.61
N HIS A 367 -2.22 -7.13 -18.85
CA HIS A 367 -2.87 -5.99 -18.22
C HIS A 367 -3.74 -6.46 -17.05
N PHE A 368 -3.93 -5.62 -16.03
CA PHE A 368 -4.76 -5.95 -14.87
C PHE A 368 -5.89 -4.94 -14.69
N TYR A 369 -7.07 -5.46 -14.32
CA TYR A 369 -8.24 -4.65 -13.98
C TYR A 369 -8.73 -4.99 -12.56
N ASN A 370 -9.44 -4.04 -11.94
CA ASN A 370 -10.01 -4.17 -10.60
C ASN A 370 -11.29 -3.37 -10.42
N ASP A 371 -11.90 -2.95 -11.53
CA ASP A 371 -13.09 -2.13 -11.58
C ASP A 371 -14.39 -2.95 -11.71
N TYR A 372 -14.33 -4.28 -11.65
CA TYR A 372 -15.52 -5.14 -11.65
C TYR A 372 -15.76 -5.81 -10.28
N PRO A 373 -17.01 -5.78 -9.74
CA PRO A 373 -17.39 -6.48 -8.51
C PRO A 373 -17.44 -8.00 -8.70
N HIS A 374 -16.38 -8.70 -8.32
CA HIS A 374 -16.41 -10.15 -8.27
C HIS A 374 -17.21 -10.64 -7.06
N ARG A 375 -18.21 -11.51 -7.31
CA ARG A 375 -19.09 -12.08 -6.26
C ARG A 375 -18.33 -12.76 -5.11
N GLU A 376 -17.20 -13.39 -5.42
CA GLU A 376 -16.33 -14.06 -4.44
C GLU A 376 -15.75 -13.10 -3.40
N ASN A 377 -15.58 -11.83 -3.76
CA ASN A 377 -15.01 -10.79 -2.90
C ASN A 377 -16.08 -9.97 -2.15
N LEU A 378 -17.36 -10.21 -2.45
CA LEU A 378 -18.49 -9.54 -1.79
C LEU A 378 -18.48 -9.65 -0.25
N PRO A 379 -18.07 -10.77 0.38
CA PRO A 379 -17.96 -10.84 1.84
C PRO A 379 -16.98 -9.81 2.42
N ILE A 380 -15.87 -9.52 1.73
CA ILE A 380 -14.88 -8.53 2.19
C ILE A 380 -15.47 -7.11 2.09
N TRP A 381 -16.12 -6.81 0.97
CA TRP A 381 -16.81 -5.53 0.76
C TRP A 381 -17.96 -5.34 1.75
N HIS A 382 -18.76 -6.37 1.98
CA HIS A 382 -19.86 -6.32 2.94
C HIS A 382 -19.34 -6.06 4.36
N ARG A 383 -18.23 -6.69 4.75
CA ARG A 383 -17.58 -6.41 6.04
C ARG A 383 -17.12 -4.96 6.14
N LEU A 384 -16.44 -4.43 5.12
CA LEU A 384 -16.00 -3.03 5.09
C LEU A 384 -17.18 -2.06 5.22
N TYR A 385 -18.26 -2.31 4.48
CA TYR A 385 -19.48 -1.51 4.56
C TYR A 385 -20.17 -1.59 5.93
N SER A 386 -20.37 -2.80 6.46
CA SER A 386 -21.19 -3.03 7.67
C SER A 386 -20.46 -2.67 8.96
N GLU A 387 -19.18 -2.99 9.07
CA GLU A 387 -18.38 -2.71 10.26
C GLU A 387 -17.85 -1.25 10.28
N PHE A 388 -17.68 -0.63 9.10
CA PHE A 388 -17.09 0.71 8.96
C PHE A 388 -17.89 1.64 8.03
N PRO A 389 -19.20 1.84 8.25
CA PRO A 389 -20.10 2.52 7.32
C PRO A 389 -19.80 4.02 7.10
N THR A 390 -18.99 4.62 7.98
CA THR A 390 -18.59 6.04 7.94
C THR A 390 -17.19 6.26 7.37
N SER A 391 -16.46 5.18 7.05
CA SER A 391 -15.12 5.30 6.46
C SER A 391 -15.21 5.72 4.99
N PRO A 392 -14.28 6.54 4.47
CA PRO A 392 -14.25 6.85 3.03
C PRO A 392 -14.09 5.60 2.16
N GLU A 393 -13.33 4.60 2.65
CA GLU A 393 -13.14 3.33 1.95
C GLU A 393 -14.45 2.56 1.75
N SER A 394 -15.44 2.74 2.64
CA SER A 394 -16.76 2.10 2.51
C SER A 394 -17.56 2.61 1.31
N ILE A 395 -17.20 3.76 0.70
CA ILE A 395 -17.87 4.28 -0.49
C ILE A 395 -17.68 3.34 -1.69
N GLU A 396 -16.46 2.80 -1.90
CA GLU A 396 -16.23 1.77 -2.94
C GLU A 396 -17.00 0.48 -2.61
N ALA A 397 -17.03 0.08 -1.33
CA ALA A 397 -17.79 -1.08 -0.90
C ALA A 397 -19.30 -0.96 -1.21
N ARG A 398 -19.86 0.24 -1.01
CA ARG A 398 -21.25 0.58 -1.36
C ARG A 398 -21.48 0.47 -2.86
N TRP A 399 -20.57 1.01 -3.67
CA TRP A 399 -20.68 0.91 -5.12
C TRP A 399 -20.74 -0.55 -5.58
N ARG A 400 -19.80 -1.37 -5.10
CA ARG A 400 -19.74 -2.80 -5.44
C ARG A 400 -20.98 -3.56 -5.01
N ARG A 401 -21.50 -3.26 -3.82
CA ARG A 401 -22.73 -3.86 -3.32
C ARG A 401 -23.96 -3.38 -4.10
N ALA A 402 -24.01 -2.11 -4.52
CA ALA A 402 -25.08 -1.57 -5.33
C ALA A 402 -25.17 -2.27 -6.69
N ILE A 403 -24.04 -2.55 -7.36
CA ILE A 403 -24.02 -3.36 -8.59
C ILE A 403 -24.62 -4.75 -8.36
N HIS A 404 -24.25 -5.42 -7.26
CA HIS A 404 -24.82 -6.73 -6.95
C HIS A 404 -26.32 -6.68 -6.61
N LEU A 405 -26.78 -5.66 -5.88
CA LEU A 405 -28.21 -5.48 -5.58
C LEU A 405 -29.01 -5.22 -6.87
N ALA A 406 -28.51 -4.35 -7.75
CA ALA A 406 -29.10 -4.12 -9.06
C ALA A 406 -29.16 -5.41 -9.90
N GLY A 407 -28.10 -6.22 -9.83
CA GLY A 407 -28.03 -7.56 -10.42
C GLY A 407 -28.94 -8.62 -9.80
N MET A 408 -29.56 -8.32 -8.66
CA MET A 408 -30.62 -9.15 -8.05
C MET A 408 -32.02 -8.58 -8.33
N GLY A 409 -32.12 -7.46 -9.07
CA GLY A 409 -33.38 -6.74 -9.30
C GLY A 409 -33.81 -5.84 -8.14
N GLU A 410 -32.98 -5.67 -7.11
CA GLU A 410 -33.27 -4.86 -5.91
C GLU A 410 -33.00 -3.36 -6.17
N PHE A 411 -33.68 -2.78 -7.16
CA PHE A 411 -33.40 -1.43 -7.65
C PHE A 411 -33.69 -0.33 -6.63
N THR A 412 -34.71 -0.50 -5.78
CA THR A 412 -35.01 0.47 -4.71
C THR A 412 -33.87 0.57 -3.70
N HIS A 413 -33.41 -0.56 -3.18
CA HIS A 413 -32.27 -0.62 -2.25
C HIS A 413 -30.96 -0.15 -2.91
N THR A 414 -30.82 -0.39 -4.22
CA THR A 414 -29.70 0.13 -5.01
C THR A 414 -29.73 1.66 -5.03
N GLN A 415 -30.89 2.26 -5.32
CA GLN A 415 -31.06 3.71 -5.37
C GLN A 415 -30.75 4.37 -4.02
N GLU A 416 -31.29 3.84 -2.92
CA GLU A 416 -30.99 4.31 -1.56
C GLU A 416 -29.48 4.30 -1.27
N MET A 417 -28.79 3.23 -1.67
CA MET A 417 -27.35 3.10 -1.48
C MET A 417 -26.54 4.08 -2.32
N ILE A 418 -26.99 4.37 -3.55
CA ILE A 418 -26.38 5.39 -4.41
C ILE A 418 -26.51 6.77 -3.76
N ASP A 419 -27.71 7.15 -3.34
CA ASP A 419 -27.98 8.48 -2.77
C ASP A 419 -27.17 8.72 -1.49
N GLU A 420 -27.13 7.73 -0.59
CA GLU A 420 -26.27 7.78 0.60
C GLU A 420 -24.79 7.95 0.25
N SER A 421 -24.31 7.24 -0.76
CA SER A 421 -22.90 7.27 -1.16
C SER A 421 -22.51 8.60 -1.81
N LEU A 422 -23.39 9.17 -2.64
CA LEU A 422 -23.17 10.49 -3.25
C LEU A 422 -23.10 11.57 -2.17
N ALA A 423 -23.97 11.52 -1.14
CA ALA A 423 -23.90 12.43 -0.01
C ALA A 423 -22.58 12.29 0.78
N MET A 424 -22.10 11.06 0.97
CA MET A 424 -20.79 10.80 1.59
C MET A 424 -19.63 11.35 0.78
N ILE A 425 -19.65 11.21 -0.54
CA ILE A 425 -18.61 11.72 -1.44
C ILE A 425 -18.47 13.24 -1.32
N VAL A 426 -19.59 13.98 -1.32
CA VAL A 426 -19.59 15.45 -1.15
C VAL A 426 -18.90 15.83 0.16
N LYS A 427 -19.33 15.20 1.27
CA LYS A 427 -18.78 15.46 2.61
C LYS A 427 -17.28 15.16 2.71
N GLU A 428 -16.83 14.03 2.19
CA GLU A 428 -15.41 13.65 2.26
C GLU A 428 -14.53 14.49 1.31
N THR A 429 -15.06 14.93 0.16
CA THR A 429 -14.36 15.85 -0.75
C THR A 429 -14.06 17.18 -0.06
N GLU A 430 -15.03 17.77 0.62
CA GLU A 430 -14.84 19.01 1.39
C GLU A 430 -13.81 18.83 2.51
N LYS A 431 -13.87 17.70 3.20
CA LYS A 431 -12.92 17.38 4.28
C LYS A 431 -11.49 17.22 3.78
N ILE A 432 -11.27 16.55 2.64
CA ILE A 432 -9.94 16.40 2.02
C ILE A 432 -9.39 17.76 1.61
N LYS A 433 -10.19 18.63 1.00
CA LYS A 433 -9.77 19.99 0.63
C LYS A 433 -9.32 20.79 1.86
N ASN A 434 -10.13 20.78 2.91
CA ASN A 434 -9.82 21.46 4.18
C ASN A 434 -8.57 20.90 4.90
N GLU A 435 -8.27 19.61 4.75
CA GLU A 435 -7.06 19.00 5.33
C GLU A 435 -5.81 19.29 4.47
N SER A 436 -5.95 19.30 3.13
CA SER A 436 -4.86 19.59 2.20
C SER A 436 -4.33 21.02 2.35
N GLU A 437 -5.22 22.01 2.49
CA GLU A 437 -4.83 23.42 2.68
C GLU A 437 -4.01 23.63 3.96
N LYS A 438 -4.25 22.83 5.00
CA LYS A 438 -3.51 22.90 6.27
C LYS A 438 -2.16 22.20 6.24
N ALA A 439 -1.96 21.26 5.30
CA ALA A 439 -0.79 20.39 5.28
C ALA A 439 0.40 20.97 4.51
N MET A 440 0.18 21.90 3.58
CA MET A 440 1.21 22.38 2.64
C MET A 440 2.43 23.07 3.32
N ASP A 441 2.29 23.57 4.55
CA ASP A 441 3.35 24.34 5.23
C ASP A 441 4.05 23.61 6.38
N SER A 442 3.71 22.36 6.69
CA SER A 442 4.26 21.66 7.87
C SER A 442 5.36 20.66 7.55
N ILE A 443 6.47 20.74 8.27
CA ILE A 443 7.56 19.74 8.23
C ILE A 443 7.08 18.38 8.75
N PHE A 444 6.21 18.40 9.76
CA PHE A 444 5.57 17.22 10.33
C PHE A 444 4.15 17.12 9.79
N HIS A 445 3.87 16.07 9.02
CA HIS A 445 2.53 15.82 8.51
C HIS A 445 1.97 14.57 9.16
N LYS A 446 0.71 14.61 9.61
CA LYS A 446 0.09 13.39 10.12
C LYS A 446 -0.06 12.40 8.95
N PRO A 447 0.09 11.08 9.19
CA PRO A 447 -0.18 10.08 8.17
C PRO A 447 -1.61 10.24 7.67
N ALA A 448 -1.81 10.12 6.35
CA ALA A 448 -3.11 10.27 5.70
C ALA A 448 -4.14 9.37 6.38
N LYS A 449 -5.33 9.91 6.69
CA LYS A 449 -6.36 9.17 7.47
C LYS A 449 -7.06 8.10 6.65
N THR A 450 -7.04 8.25 5.33
CA THR A 450 -7.70 7.41 4.33
C THR A 450 -6.78 7.29 3.13
N VAL A 451 -6.97 6.23 2.36
CA VAL A 451 -6.29 6.03 1.06
C VAL A 451 -7.12 6.51 -0.12
N ILE A 452 -8.38 6.90 0.12
CA ILE A 452 -9.27 7.43 -0.90
C ILE A 452 -8.90 8.89 -1.16
N THR A 453 -8.41 9.15 -2.37
CA THR A 453 -8.01 10.50 -2.82
C THR A 453 -9.20 11.25 -3.40
N GLU A 454 -9.06 12.57 -3.60
CA GLU A 454 -10.08 13.36 -4.31
C GLU A 454 -10.34 12.81 -5.72
N TYR A 455 -9.30 12.36 -6.42
CA TYR A 455 -9.43 11.72 -7.73
C TYR A 455 -10.29 10.45 -7.67
N GLU A 456 -10.04 9.58 -6.68
CA GLU A 456 -10.84 8.36 -6.48
C GLU A 456 -12.30 8.68 -6.12
N LEU A 457 -12.54 9.72 -5.30
CA LEU A 457 -13.91 10.18 -5.01
C LEU A 457 -14.65 10.64 -6.26
N ARG A 458 -13.99 11.41 -7.16
CA ARG A 458 -14.59 11.82 -8.44
C ARG A 458 -14.84 10.63 -9.35
N LYS A 459 -13.93 9.64 -9.38
CA LYS A 459 -14.13 8.38 -10.13
C LYS A 459 -15.34 7.60 -9.59
N LEU A 460 -15.45 7.47 -8.27
CA LEU A 460 -16.58 6.83 -7.60
C LEU A 460 -17.89 7.56 -7.87
N LYS A 461 -17.91 8.89 -7.79
CA LYS A 461 -19.09 9.72 -8.13
C LYS A 461 -19.61 9.37 -9.53
N ARG A 462 -18.72 9.32 -10.52
CA ARG A 462 -19.09 8.96 -11.90
C ARG A 462 -19.65 7.54 -11.99
N LYS A 463 -19.03 6.57 -11.32
CA LYS A 463 -19.54 5.19 -11.26
C LYS A 463 -20.94 5.10 -10.66
N PHE A 464 -21.21 5.85 -9.59
CA PHE A 464 -22.53 5.91 -8.97
C PHE A 464 -23.58 6.57 -9.87
N LEU A 465 -23.25 7.71 -10.50
CA LEU A 465 -24.16 8.38 -11.42
C LEU A 465 -24.45 7.56 -12.68
N TYR A 466 -23.44 6.84 -13.19
CA TYR A 466 -23.63 5.89 -14.28
C TYR A 466 -24.60 4.78 -13.88
N LEU A 467 -24.42 4.18 -12.70
CA LEU A 467 -25.34 3.15 -12.21
C LEU A 467 -26.75 3.71 -11.98
N GLN A 468 -26.88 4.90 -11.41
CA GLN A 468 -28.16 5.60 -11.21
C GLN A 468 -28.90 5.79 -12.54
N ASN A 469 -28.17 6.16 -13.58
CA ASN A 469 -28.72 6.31 -14.92
C ASN A 469 -29.17 4.96 -15.51
N LEU A 470 -28.39 3.89 -15.35
CA LEU A 470 -28.77 2.54 -15.79
C LEU A 470 -30.03 2.00 -15.09
N ILE A 471 -30.24 2.31 -13.81
CA ILE A 471 -31.43 1.90 -13.05
C ILE A 471 -32.58 2.91 -13.12
N SER A 472 -32.49 3.89 -14.01
CA SER A 472 -33.55 4.90 -14.18
C SER A 472 -34.85 4.26 -14.66
N GLY A 473 -35.98 4.95 -14.42
CA GLY A 473 -37.29 4.48 -14.85
C GLY A 473 -37.42 4.33 -16.37
N GLU A 474 -36.58 5.01 -17.15
CA GLU A 474 -36.50 4.85 -18.61
C GLU A 474 -35.96 3.47 -18.96
N ASN A 475 -34.80 3.10 -18.42
CA ASN A 475 -34.09 1.85 -18.72
C ASN A 475 -34.73 0.60 -18.11
N LEU A 476 -35.31 0.71 -16.92
CA LEU A 476 -35.98 -0.43 -16.27
C LEU A 476 -37.26 -0.86 -16.98
N GLY A 477 -37.91 0.05 -17.72
CA GLY A 477 -39.22 -0.17 -18.30
C GLY A 477 -40.31 -0.40 -17.24
N LYS A 478 -41.51 -0.77 -17.69
CA LYS A 478 -42.66 -1.06 -16.80
C LYS A 478 -42.83 -2.54 -16.49
N ASP A 479 -42.30 -3.41 -17.35
CA ASP A 479 -42.48 -4.85 -17.30
C ASP A 479 -41.31 -5.55 -16.60
N GLU A 480 -41.60 -6.69 -15.97
CA GLU A 480 -40.59 -7.49 -15.25
C GLU A 480 -39.52 -8.06 -16.18
N LYS A 481 -39.81 -8.23 -17.48
CA LYS A 481 -38.82 -8.72 -18.44
C LYS A 481 -37.74 -7.66 -18.68
N SER A 482 -38.11 -6.38 -18.85
CA SER A 482 -37.16 -5.26 -18.97
C SER A 482 -36.30 -5.10 -17.72
N LYS A 483 -36.90 -5.20 -16.52
CA LYS A 483 -36.17 -5.18 -15.24
C LYS A 483 -35.13 -6.32 -15.14
N LYS A 484 -35.53 -7.54 -15.52
CA LYS A 484 -34.61 -8.69 -15.54
C LYS A 484 -33.47 -8.48 -16.53
N LEU A 485 -33.77 -7.95 -17.73
CA LEU A 485 -32.76 -7.64 -18.73
C LEU A 485 -31.74 -6.60 -18.21
N ALA A 486 -32.21 -5.55 -17.53
CA ALA A 486 -31.34 -4.54 -16.91
C ALA A 486 -30.45 -5.16 -15.82
N SER A 487 -31.03 -6.01 -14.97
CA SER A 487 -30.29 -6.77 -13.95
C SER A 487 -29.18 -7.63 -14.57
N ASP A 488 -29.52 -8.40 -15.62
CA ASP A 488 -28.57 -9.27 -16.33
C ASP A 488 -27.47 -8.47 -17.05
N PHE A 489 -27.80 -7.28 -17.57
CA PHE A 489 -26.85 -6.37 -18.21
C PHE A 489 -25.87 -5.75 -17.21
N ILE A 490 -26.36 -5.24 -16.07
CA ILE A 490 -25.55 -4.53 -15.06
C ILE A 490 -24.46 -5.43 -14.45
N ILE A 491 -24.72 -6.74 -14.33
CA ILE A 491 -23.75 -7.68 -13.77
C ILE A 491 -22.73 -8.19 -14.80
N LEU A 492 -22.85 -7.83 -16.08
CA LEU A 492 -21.88 -8.30 -17.07
C LEU A 492 -20.48 -7.76 -16.76
N ASN A 493 -19.49 -8.66 -16.83
CA ASN A 493 -18.10 -8.28 -16.70
C ASN A 493 -17.54 -7.95 -18.08
N ARG A 494 -17.23 -6.67 -18.31
CA ARG A 494 -16.64 -6.17 -19.56
C ARG A 494 -15.34 -6.89 -19.95
N HIS A 495 -14.59 -7.37 -18.95
CA HIS A 495 -13.31 -8.02 -19.14
C HIS A 495 -13.41 -9.55 -19.32
N ASP A 496 -14.62 -10.12 -19.24
CA ASP A 496 -14.85 -11.55 -19.48
C ASP A 496 -14.60 -11.89 -20.96
N VAL A 497 -14.03 -13.07 -21.20
CA VAL A 497 -13.84 -13.63 -22.55
C VAL A 497 -15.19 -13.83 -23.26
N LEU A 498 -16.25 -14.06 -22.51
CA LEU A 498 -17.61 -14.27 -23.02
C LEU A 498 -18.43 -12.99 -23.17
N TYR A 499 -17.92 -11.83 -22.74
CA TYR A 499 -18.68 -10.58 -22.69
C TYR A 499 -19.37 -10.24 -24.02
N LYS A 500 -18.64 -10.32 -25.14
CA LYS A 500 -19.18 -10.08 -26.48
C LYS A 500 -20.36 -11.00 -26.81
N SER A 501 -20.26 -12.28 -26.48
CA SER A 501 -21.32 -13.26 -26.75
C SER A 501 -22.54 -13.04 -25.84
N GLN A 502 -22.31 -12.62 -24.60
CA GLN A 502 -23.37 -12.28 -23.65
C GLN A 502 -24.15 -11.04 -24.11
N LEU A 503 -23.47 -10.00 -24.62
CA LEU A 503 -24.13 -8.84 -25.20
C LEU A 503 -25.00 -9.19 -26.41
N ILE A 504 -24.53 -10.08 -27.30
CA ILE A 504 -25.33 -10.54 -28.45
C ILE A 504 -26.60 -11.25 -27.96
N TYR A 505 -26.46 -12.11 -26.95
CA TYR A 505 -27.58 -12.82 -26.35
C TYR A 505 -28.59 -11.86 -25.71
N LEU A 506 -28.13 -10.87 -24.93
CA LEU A 506 -29.01 -9.86 -24.33
C LEU A 506 -29.72 -9.02 -25.39
N LEU A 507 -29.03 -8.62 -26.46
CA LEU A 507 -29.63 -7.86 -27.56
C LEU A 507 -30.77 -8.65 -28.24
N GLN A 508 -30.59 -9.96 -28.43
CA GLN A 508 -31.63 -10.84 -28.97
C GLN A 508 -32.84 -10.94 -28.03
N GLN A 509 -32.62 -10.99 -26.72
CA GLN A 509 -33.71 -11.04 -25.73
C GLN A 509 -34.48 -9.73 -25.61
N ALA A 510 -33.77 -8.60 -25.74
CA ALA A 510 -34.30 -7.25 -25.62
C ALA A 510 -35.45 -7.03 -26.62
N GLY A 511 -35.26 -7.41 -27.88
CA GLY A 511 -36.20 -7.13 -28.96
C GLY A 511 -36.13 -5.67 -29.42
N GLU A 512 -37.01 -5.26 -30.34
CA GLU A 512 -36.89 -3.94 -30.99
C GLU A 512 -37.21 -2.76 -30.09
N ASN A 513 -38.16 -2.93 -29.15
CA ASN A 513 -38.71 -1.88 -28.30
C ASN A 513 -38.15 -1.88 -26.88
N SER A 514 -37.03 -2.58 -26.63
CA SER A 514 -36.44 -2.58 -25.30
C SER A 514 -35.84 -1.21 -24.98
N PRO A 515 -36.11 -0.67 -23.79
CA PRO A 515 -35.52 0.60 -23.36
C PRO A 515 -34.00 0.53 -23.18
N LEU A 516 -33.42 -0.67 -23.00
CA LEU A 516 -31.99 -0.87 -22.76
C LEU A 516 -31.18 -1.16 -24.05
N LYS A 517 -31.87 -1.17 -25.20
CA LYS A 517 -31.30 -1.63 -26.47
C LYS A 517 -30.11 -0.77 -26.90
N ASP A 518 -30.21 0.54 -26.73
CA ASP A 518 -29.17 1.51 -27.02
C ASP A 518 -27.93 1.32 -26.13
N ASN A 519 -28.09 1.06 -24.83
CA ASN A 519 -26.96 0.76 -23.94
C ASN A 519 -26.22 -0.54 -24.37
N ILE A 520 -26.97 -1.59 -24.75
CA ILE A 520 -26.38 -2.85 -25.21
C ILE A 520 -25.61 -2.63 -26.53
N ILE A 521 -26.18 -1.87 -27.48
CA ILE A 521 -25.53 -1.55 -28.76
C ILE A 521 -24.31 -0.66 -28.55
N LEU A 522 -24.37 0.30 -27.62
CA LEU A 522 -23.23 1.10 -27.21
C LEU A 522 -22.08 0.22 -26.73
N GLU A 523 -22.34 -0.68 -25.79
CA GLU A 523 -21.31 -1.60 -25.26
C GLU A 523 -20.73 -2.50 -26.35
N GLN A 524 -21.55 -3.03 -27.27
CA GLN A 524 -21.05 -3.78 -28.43
C GLN A 524 -20.15 -2.92 -29.32
N THR A 525 -20.52 -1.66 -29.53
CA THR A 525 -19.75 -0.71 -30.33
C THR A 525 -18.40 -0.42 -29.70
N LEU A 526 -18.34 -0.29 -28.36
CA LEU A 526 -17.10 -0.05 -27.63
C LEU A 526 -16.08 -1.20 -27.72
N LEU A 527 -16.51 -2.41 -28.14
CA LEU A 527 -15.64 -3.56 -28.36
C LEU A 527 -14.95 -3.57 -29.74
N ILE A 528 -15.31 -2.68 -30.67
CA ILE A 528 -14.73 -2.64 -32.02
C ILE A 528 -13.25 -2.24 -31.93
N PRO A 529 -12.26 -3.08 -32.31
CA PRO A 529 -10.85 -2.78 -32.07
C PRO A 529 -10.33 -1.54 -32.84
N ASP A 530 -10.80 -1.35 -34.08
CA ASP A 530 -10.40 -0.22 -34.92
C ASP A 530 -11.02 1.09 -34.42
N ALA A 531 -10.17 2.08 -34.15
CA ALA A 531 -10.61 3.34 -33.56
C ALA A 531 -11.45 4.21 -34.51
N ILE A 532 -11.20 4.13 -35.83
CA ILE A 532 -11.93 4.92 -36.82
C ILE A 532 -13.31 4.31 -37.04
N GLU A 533 -13.37 3.00 -37.28
CA GLU A 533 -14.63 2.25 -37.39
C GLU A 533 -15.47 2.44 -36.13
N ARG A 534 -14.87 2.31 -34.94
CA ARG A 534 -15.56 2.56 -33.67
C ARG A 534 -16.13 3.97 -33.60
N ALA A 535 -15.38 5.00 -34.00
CA ALA A 535 -15.86 6.39 -34.01
C ALA A 535 -17.04 6.60 -34.98
N GLU A 536 -17.03 5.94 -36.14
CA GLU A 536 -18.14 5.98 -37.10
C GLU A 536 -19.40 5.29 -36.55
N GLN A 537 -19.24 4.11 -35.96
CA GLN A 537 -20.34 3.35 -35.38
C GLN A 537 -20.95 4.07 -34.17
N LEU A 538 -20.13 4.67 -33.29
CA LEU A 538 -20.64 5.53 -32.20
C LEU A 538 -21.45 6.72 -32.74
N GLY A 539 -21.04 7.26 -33.90
CA GLY A 539 -21.78 8.30 -34.61
C GLY A 539 -23.13 7.83 -35.14
N LYS A 540 -23.26 6.55 -35.54
CA LYS A 540 -24.56 5.95 -35.91
C LYS A 540 -25.44 5.74 -34.68
N VAL A 541 -24.89 5.19 -33.59
CA VAL A 541 -25.62 5.03 -32.32
C VAL A 541 -26.19 6.37 -31.84
N THR A 542 -25.41 7.44 -31.90
CA THR A 542 -25.86 8.80 -31.54
C THR A 542 -27.02 9.30 -32.41
N LYS A 543 -27.07 8.90 -33.69
CA LYS A 543 -28.13 9.31 -34.64
C LYS A 543 -29.38 8.44 -34.50
N ASP A 544 -29.20 7.15 -34.24
CA ASP A 544 -30.28 6.17 -34.17
C ASP A 544 -31.02 6.25 -32.82
N PHE A 545 -30.33 6.69 -31.76
CA PHE A 545 -30.88 6.81 -30.41
C PHE A 545 -30.73 8.23 -29.82
N PRO A 546 -31.23 9.28 -30.48
CA PRO A 546 -30.99 10.65 -30.05
C PRO A 546 -31.69 10.97 -28.72
N GLY A 547 -30.94 11.45 -27.74
CA GLY A 547 -31.47 11.88 -26.44
C GLY A 547 -31.74 10.76 -25.44
N THR A 548 -31.63 9.51 -25.85
CA THR A 548 -31.52 8.35 -24.94
C THR A 548 -30.19 8.41 -24.19
N ASP A 549 -30.09 7.74 -23.06
CA ASP A 549 -28.90 7.75 -22.23
C ASP A 549 -27.70 7.06 -22.91
N GLY A 550 -27.91 5.91 -23.57
CA GLY A 550 -26.90 5.25 -24.39
C GLY A 550 -26.48 6.08 -25.59
N GLY A 551 -27.41 6.77 -26.25
CA GLY A 551 -27.10 7.72 -27.32
C GLY A 551 -26.30 8.95 -26.86
N ILE A 552 -26.62 9.49 -25.69
CA ILE A 552 -25.87 10.58 -25.05
C ILE A 552 -24.45 10.10 -24.73
N GLN A 553 -24.29 8.94 -24.08
CA GLN A 553 -22.98 8.39 -23.78
C GLN A 553 -22.18 8.07 -25.05
N ALA A 554 -22.81 7.51 -26.09
CA ALA A 554 -22.17 7.25 -27.38
C ALA A 554 -21.55 8.51 -27.97
N ARG A 555 -22.23 9.65 -27.85
CA ARG A 555 -21.76 10.95 -28.33
C ARG A 555 -20.55 11.45 -27.55
N PHE A 556 -20.55 11.28 -26.23
CA PHE A 556 -19.39 11.58 -25.39
C PHE A 556 -18.20 10.70 -25.75
N GLU A 557 -18.41 9.38 -25.85
CA GLU A 557 -17.38 8.40 -26.21
C GLU A 557 -16.81 8.66 -27.60
N GLN A 558 -17.66 9.05 -28.56
CA GLN A 558 -17.21 9.42 -29.90
C GLN A 558 -16.24 10.61 -29.85
N ALA A 559 -16.58 11.67 -29.10
CA ALA A 559 -15.73 12.85 -28.99
C ALA A 559 -14.42 12.54 -28.26
N SER A 560 -14.47 11.74 -27.19
CA SER A 560 -13.30 11.27 -26.44
C SER A 560 -12.38 10.36 -27.27
N LEU A 561 -12.96 9.49 -28.10
CA LEU A 561 -12.20 8.63 -29.02
C LEU A 561 -11.46 9.45 -30.07
N LYS A 562 -12.07 10.52 -30.59
CA LYS A 562 -11.38 11.45 -31.51
C LYS A 562 -10.18 12.13 -30.87
N LEU A 563 -10.22 12.45 -29.57
CA LEU A 563 -9.03 12.93 -28.85
C LEU A 563 -7.94 11.87 -28.73
N THR A 564 -8.33 10.61 -28.55
CA THR A 564 -7.38 9.48 -28.51
C THR A 564 -6.72 9.30 -29.87
N ILE A 565 -7.48 9.38 -30.96
CA ILE A 565 -6.96 9.35 -32.33
C ILE A 565 -6.01 10.54 -32.57
N TRP A 566 -6.40 11.75 -32.17
CA TRP A 566 -5.57 12.96 -32.27
C TRP A 566 -4.19 12.81 -31.60
N LYS A 567 -4.11 12.12 -30.44
CA LYS A 567 -2.86 11.84 -29.74
C LYS A 567 -1.97 10.80 -30.42
N ASN A 568 -2.44 10.14 -31.48
CA ASN A 568 -1.63 9.17 -32.22
C ASN A 568 -0.51 9.89 -32.99
N HIS A 569 0.72 9.39 -32.83
CA HIS A 569 1.92 9.98 -33.41
C HIS A 569 2.02 9.81 -34.93
N GLN A 570 1.26 8.88 -35.51
CA GLN A 570 1.33 8.54 -36.94
C GLN A 570 0.49 9.48 -37.84
N LEU A 571 -0.28 10.40 -37.28
CA LEU A 571 -1.12 11.33 -38.05
C LEU A 571 -0.34 12.54 -38.55
N SER A 572 -0.70 13.02 -39.74
CA SER A 572 -0.22 14.31 -40.26
C SER A 572 -0.77 15.48 -39.44
N ASP A 573 -0.09 16.62 -39.47
CA ASP A 573 -0.52 17.81 -38.71
C ASP A 573 -1.93 18.27 -39.10
N ARG A 574 -2.30 18.15 -40.38
CA ARG A 574 -3.65 18.46 -40.87
C ARG A 574 -4.71 17.53 -40.28
N GLU A 575 -4.41 16.23 -40.16
CA GLU A 575 -5.33 15.26 -39.58
C GLU A 575 -5.46 15.46 -38.07
N LYS A 576 -4.34 15.72 -37.38
CA LYS A 576 -4.36 16.08 -35.96
C LYS A 576 -5.24 17.31 -35.73
N ASP A 577 -5.06 18.34 -36.55
CA ASP A 577 -5.84 19.57 -36.45
C ASP A 577 -7.35 19.33 -36.66
N LYS A 578 -7.69 18.48 -37.63
CA LYS A 578 -9.06 18.04 -37.90
C LYS A 578 -9.67 17.31 -36.70
N TYR A 579 -9.04 16.25 -36.19
CA TYR A 579 -9.59 15.46 -35.08
C TYR A 579 -9.70 16.26 -33.79
N LEU A 580 -8.74 17.14 -33.50
CA LEU A 580 -8.82 18.05 -32.36
C LEU A 580 -10.02 18.99 -32.48
N THR A 581 -10.23 19.59 -33.66
CA THR A 581 -11.37 20.50 -33.92
C THR A 581 -12.70 19.76 -33.77
N GLU A 582 -12.80 18.57 -34.35
CA GLU A 582 -14.01 17.76 -34.26
C GLU A 582 -14.30 17.33 -32.84
N ALA A 583 -13.28 16.94 -32.07
CA ALA A 583 -13.43 16.59 -30.66
C ALA A 583 -13.86 17.79 -29.81
N GLN A 584 -13.17 18.94 -29.93
CA GLN A 584 -13.54 20.17 -29.21
C GLN A 584 -14.96 20.61 -29.56
N THR A 585 -15.33 20.57 -30.84
CA THR A 585 -16.68 20.92 -31.30
C THR A 585 -17.71 19.94 -30.76
N GLY A 586 -17.43 18.64 -30.80
CA GLY A 586 -18.28 17.59 -30.23
C GLY A 586 -18.52 17.76 -28.74
N LEU A 587 -17.46 18.01 -27.97
CA LEU A 587 -17.50 18.23 -26.51
C LEU A 587 -18.21 19.54 -26.13
N LYS A 588 -17.93 20.66 -26.82
CA LYS A 588 -18.65 21.93 -26.60
C LYS A 588 -20.14 21.79 -26.92
N LYS A 589 -20.47 21.12 -28.01
CA LYS A 589 -21.87 20.84 -28.38
C LYS A 589 -22.53 19.88 -27.39
N PHE A 590 -21.80 18.90 -26.87
CA PHE A 590 -22.29 18.01 -25.82
C PHE A 590 -22.69 18.78 -24.56
N LEU A 591 -21.84 19.69 -24.06
CA LEU A 591 -22.16 20.52 -22.90
C LEU A 591 -23.36 21.43 -23.13
N LYS A 592 -23.51 21.96 -24.35
CA LYS A 592 -24.65 22.79 -24.72
C LYS A 592 -25.96 21.99 -24.71
N ASP A 593 -25.92 20.79 -25.28
CA ASP A 593 -27.12 19.97 -25.46
C ASP A 593 -27.51 19.22 -24.17
N TYR A 594 -26.53 18.87 -23.31
CA TYR A 594 -26.70 18.04 -22.11
C TYR A 594 -25.96 18.59 -20.88
N PRO A 595 -26.25 19.82 -20.41
CA PRO A 595 -25.53 20.44 -19.29
C PRO A 595 -25.71 19.70 -17.96
N GLU A 596 -26.85 19.02 -17.76
CA GLU A 596 -27.20 18.30 -16.53
C GLU A 596 -26.74 16.82 -16.55
N CYS A 597 -26.14 16.34 -17.64
CA CYS A 597 -25.67 14.96 -17.73
C CYS A 597 -24.50 14.73 -16.76
N PHE A 598 -24.44 13.54 -16.16
CA PHE A 598 -23.34 13.17 -15.24
C PHE A 598 -21.94 13.23 -15.88
N LEU A 599 -21.85 13.20 -17.21
CA LEU A 599 -20.60 13.33 -17.97
C LEU A 599 -20.17 14.79 -18.18
N ALA A 600 -21.03 15.78 -17.91
CA ALA A 600 -20.76 17.18 -18.17
C ALA A 600 -19.52 17.70 -17.41
N GLU A 601 -19.36 17.34 -16.13
CA GLU A 601 -18.19 17.70 -15.33
C GLU A 601 -16.89 17.17 -15.97
N GLN A 602 -16.89 15.93 -16.45
CA GLN A 602 -15.75 15.33 -17.13
C GLN A 602 -15.45 16.02 -18.47
N VAL A 603 -16.49 16.42 -19.22
CA VAL A 603 -16.30 17.16 -20.47
C VAL A 603 -15.68 18.54 -20.21
N GLN A 604 -16.09 19.23 -19.14
CA GLN A 604 -15.49 20.51 -18.75
C GLN A 604 -14.01 20.36 -18.37
N GLU A 605 -13.67 19.32 -17.62
CA GLU A 605 -12.28 18.99 -17.26
C GLU A 605 -11.43 18.67 -18.50
N ILE A 606 -11.95 17.87 -19.43
CA ILE A 606 -11.26 17.58 -20.69
C ILE A 606 -11.02 18.87 -21.48
N LEU A 607 -12.04 19.72 -21.63
CA LEU A 607 -11.94 20.96 -22.40
C LEU A 607 -10.96 21.97 -21.78
N SER A 608 -10.83 22.03 -20.45
CA SER A 608 -9.93 22.99 -19.78
C SER A 608 -8.43 22.66 -19.98
N ILE A 609 -8.11 21.40 -20.27
CA ILE A 609 -6.74 20.91 -20.47
C ILE A 609 -6.34 20.96 -21.95
N LEU A 610 -7.31 21.00 -22.88
CA LEU A 610 -7.02 20.99 -24.31
C LEU A 610 -6.45 22.33 -24.80
N PRO A 611 -5.54 22.31 -25.81
CA PRO A 611 -4.97 23.53 -26.37
C PRO A 611 -6.06 24.41 -27.00
N ASN A 612 -6.12 25.67 -26.57
CA ASN A 612 -6.98 26.68 -27.19
C ASN A 612 -6.37 27.11 -28.53
N LYS A 613 -7.14 26.95 -29.61
CA LYS A 613 -6.78 27.47 -30.94
C LYS A 613 -6.98 28.98 -31.10
N GLU A 614 -7.44 29.66 -30.06
CA GLU A 614 -7.54 31.13 -30.06
C GLU A 614 -6.17 31.74 -29.75
N LYS A 615 -5.25 31.66 -30.71
CA LYS A 615 -4.11 32.58 -30.90
C LYS A 615 -3.74 32.70 -32.37
#